data_AF-A0A9P7C5Z5-F1
#
_entry.id   AF-A0A9P7C5Z5-F1
#
_cell.length_a   1.000
_cell.length_b   1.000
_cell.length_c   1.000
_cell.angle_alpha   90.00
_cell.angle_beta   90.00
_cell.angle_gamma   90.00
#
_symmetry.space_group_name_H-M   'P 1'
#
loop_
_entity.id
_entity.type
_entity.pdbx_description
1 polymer ?
#
loop_
_entity_poly.entity_id
_entity_poly.type
_entity_poly.pdbx_seq_one_letter_code
_entity_poly.pdbx_strand_id
1 'polypeptide(L)'
;MEYLMVNKHLSPQQLNCIRSATASVFRIIHPEKPAIASNLILQQYFQARKHNHYKLPNNNQEIYDVQPMIDLILTWDETDDLLLDVLQKKAILLTTIISMWRPRSDIGKLQYRDVNFKQDDQGLLQGITLTARSPKEIEAKLSKLGALKDKEICPAYTLWQFC
;
A
#
# COMPACT_ATOMS: atom_id res chain seq x y z
N MET A 1 13.32 24.54 20.10
CA MET A 1 11.86 24.44 20.35
C MET A 1 11.11 25.65 19.83
N GLU A 2 11.61 26.87 20.05
CA GLU A 2 10.96 28.13 19.58
C GLU A 2 10.60 28.11 18.09
N TYR A 3 11.51 27.69 17.23
CA TYR A 3 11.25 27.59 15.79
C TYR A 3 10.04 26.69 15.44
N LEU A 4 9.84 25.57 16.15
CA LEU A 4 8.69 24.69 15.93
C LEU A 4 7.40 25.26 16.53
N MET A 5 7.50 26.04 17.61
CA MET A 5 6.38 26.74 18.22
C MET A 5 5.87 27.91 17.35
N VAL A 6 6.77 28.64 16.69
CA VAL A 6 6.42 29.67 15.70
C VAL A 6 5.68 29.03 14.51
N ASN A 7 6.16 27.88 14.06
CA ASN A 7 5.56 27.14 12.95
C ASN A 7 4.40 26.23 13.38
N LYS A 8 3.82 26.44 14.57
CA LYS A 8 2.76 25.57 15.10
C LYS A 8 1.43 25.62 14.34
N HIS A 9 1.29 26.43 13.30
CA HIS A 9 0.10 26.46 12.46
C HIS A 9 0.20 25.47 11.28
N LEU A 10 1.40 24.97 10.97
CA LEU A 10 1.64 24.07 9.84
C LEU A 10 1.05 22.68 10.07
N SER A 11 0.76 21.98 8.96
CA SER A 11 0.27 20.59 9.02
C SER A 11 1.34 19.64 9.61
N PRO A 12 0.93 18.50 10.19
CA PRO A 12 1.88 17.49 10.67
C PRO A 12 2.88 17.03 9.60
N GLN A 13 2.46 16.97 8.33
CA GLN A 13 3.33 16.57 7.22
C GLN A 13 4.41 17.63 6.95
N GLN A 14 4.04 18.90 6.86
CA GLN A 14 4.99 20.00 6.68
C GLN A 14 5.99 20.07 7.85
N LEU A 15 5.52 19.89 9.08
CA LEU A 15 6.39 19.88 10.26
C LEU A 15 7.34 18.69 10.28
N ASN A 16 6.92 17.52 9.78
CA ASN A 16 7.80 16.38 9.61
C ASN A 16 8.87 16.63 8.55
N CYS A 17 8.53 17.28 7.43
CA CYS A 17 9.51 17.70 6.43
C CYS A 17 10.53 18.68 7.03
N ILE A 18 10.06 19.71 7.75
CA ILE A 18 10.91 20.67 8.46
C ILE A 18 11.83 19.96 9.46
N ARG A 19 11.28 19.06 10.28
CA ARG A 19 12.04 18.27 11.26
C ARG A 19 13.17 17.49 10.58
N SER A 20 12.89 16.83 9.45
CA SER A 20 13.89 16.07 8.69
C SER A 20 14.98 16.97 8.13
N ALA A 21 14.61 18.11 7.54
CA ALA A 21 15.56 19.08 7.00
C ALA A 21 16.47 19.64 8.09
N THR A 22 15.89 20.08 9.23
CA THR A 22 16.63 20.57 10.40
C THR A 22 17.57 19.50 10.95
N ALA A 23 17.11 18.24 11.05
CA ALA A 23 17.95 17.16 11.53
C ALA A 23 19.16 16.89 10.62
N SER A 24 18.98 16.99 9.30
CA SER A 24 20.05 16.83 8.32
C SER A 24 21.12 17.91 8.48
N VAL A 25 20.71 19.18 8.56
CA VAL A 25 21.60 20.33 8.75
C VAL A 25 22.31 20.26 10.11
N PHE A 26 21.57 19.94 11.18
CA PHE A 26 22.11 19.82 12.54
C PHE A 26 23.24 18.78 12.61
N ARG A 27 23.09 17.64 11.94
CA ARG A 27 24.12 16.60 11.88
C ARG A 27 25.42 17.07 11.22
N ILE A 28 25.33 17.98 10.24
CA ILE A 28 26.51 18.53 9.56
C ILE A 28 27.21 19.56 10.44
N ILE A 29 26.45 20.42 11.13
CA ILE A 29 27.00 21.51 11.95
C ILE A 29 27.52 20.99 13.31
N HIS A 30 26.91 19.93 13.84
CA HIS A 30 27.24 19.35 15.15
C HIS A 30 27.42 17.83 15.08
N PRO A 31 28.48 17.34 14.40
CA PRO A 31 28.70 15.91 14.21
C PRO A 31 28.94 15.16 15.53
N GLU A 32 29.47 15.83 16.55
CA GLU A 32 29.73 15.26 17.88
C GLU A 32 28.49 15.14 18.77
N LYS A 33 27.38 15.79 18.40
CA LYS A 33 26.14 15.76 19.19
C LYS A 33 25.24 14.62 18.74
N PRO A 34 24.46 14.02 19.66
CA PRO A 34 23.45 13.04 19.28
C PRO A 34 22.42 13.68 18.35
N ALA A 35 21.81 12.86 17.50
CA ALA A 35 20.81 13.32 16.55
C ALA A 35 19.73 14.15 17.25
N ILE A 36 19.35 15.30 16.66
CA ILE A 36 18.33 16.18 17.24
C ILE A 36 16.99 15.46 17.44
N ALA A 37 16.73 14.42 16.65
CA ALA A 37 15.55 13.55 16.76
C ALA A 37 15.51 12.71 18.06
N SER A 38 16.65 12.56 18.76
CA SER A 38 16.76 11.86 20.03
C SER A 38 16.32 12.72 21.23
N ASN A 39 16.02 14.00 21.01
CA ASN A 39 15.56 14.89 22.07
C ASN A 39 14.13 14.53 22.50
N LEU A 40 13.96 14.18 23.79
CA LEU A 40 12.70 13.72 24.37
C LEU A 40 11.55 14.73 24.20
N ILE A 41 11.83 16.03 24.33
CA ILE A 41 10.82 17.10 24.20
C ILE A 41 10.30 17.17 22.76
N LEU A 42 11.19 17.01 21.77
CA LEU A 42 10.79 16.96 20.37
C LEU A 42 9.93 15.72 20.08
N GLN A 43 10.32 14.56 20.61
CA GLN A 43 9.53 13.33 20.45
C GLN A 43 8.12 13.48 21.03
N GLN A 44 8.01 13.97 22.26
CA GLN A 44 6.74 14.21 22.93
C GLN A 44 5.88 15.24 22.18
N TYR A 45 6.49 16.32 21.68
CA TYR A 45 5.79 17.33 20.90
C TYR A 45 5.15 16.74 19.63
N PHE A 46 5.91 15.99 18.84
CA PHE A 46 5.39 15.38 17.60
C PHE A 46 4.39 14.25 17.89
N GLN A 47 4.57 13.48 18.96
CA GLN A 47 3.60 12.48 19.41
C GLN A 47 2.27 13.13 19.79
N ALA A 48 2.27 14.12 20.68
CA ALA A 48 1.06 14.82 21.11
C ALA A 48 0.31 15.46 19.92
N ARG A 49 1.05 15.95 18.94
CA ARG A 49 0.47 16.53 17.73
C ARG A 49 -0.16 15.51 16.80
N LYS A 50 0.45 14.33 16.67
CA LYS A 50 -0.11 13.19 15.93
C LYS A 50 -1.45 12.77 16.55
N HIS A 51 -1.52 12.73 17.89
CA HIS A 51 -2.75 12.39 18.61
C HIS A 51 -3.87 13.42 18.41
N ASN A 52 -3.56 14.73 18.38
CA ASN A 52 -4.55 15.78 18.15
C ASN A 52 -5.05 15.89 16.68
N HIS A 53 -4.34 15.30 15.73
CA HIS A 53 -4.70 15.32 14.31
C HIS A 53 -5.27 14.00 13.79
N TYR A 54 -5.71 13.09 14.66
CA TYR A 54 -6.60 12.00 14.26
C TYR A 54 -7.95 12.59 13.83
N LYS A 55 -7.99 13.18 12.64
CA LYS A 55 -9.24 13.33 11.91
C LYS A 55 -9.73 11.93 11.64
N LEU A 56 -10.89 11.58 12.19
CA LEU A 56 -11.67 10.47 11.65
C LEU A 56 -11.76 10.69 10.14
N PRO A 57 -11.62 9.64 9.31
CA PRO A 57 -11.84 9.76 7.88
C PRO A 57 -13.19 10.44 7.66
N ASN A 58 -13.19 11.44 6.78
CA ASN A 58 -14.36 12.27 6.55
C ASN A 58 -15.53 11.38 6.12
N ASN A 59 -16.63 11.37 6.87
CA ASN A 59 -17.82 10.56 6.53
C ASN A 59 -18.47 10.99 5.20
N ASN A 60 -18.07 12.13 4.64
CA ASN A 60 -18.47 12.61 3.31
C ASN A 60 -17.49 12.18 2.20
N GLN A 61 -16.54 11.27 2.45
CA GLN A 61 -15.74 10.71 1.37
C GLN A 61 -16.65 10.01 0.37
N GLU A 62 -16.44 10.30 -0.92
CA GLU A 62 -17.10 9.59 -2.02
C GLU A 62 -16.88 8.09 -1.86
N ILE A 63 -17.96 7.32 -2.01
CA ILE A 63 -17.91 5.86 -2.07
C ILE A 63 -16.97 5.52 -3.23
N TYR A 64 -15.93 4.75 -2.95
CA TYR A 64 -15.03 4.27 -4.00
C TYR A 64 -15.76 3.20 -4.81
N ASP A 65 -16.35 3.62 -5.92
CA ASP A 65 -17.03 2.73 -6.84
C ASP A 65 -16.00 1.97 -7.70
N VAL A 66 -15.97 0.65 -7.53
CA VAL A 66 -15.10 -0.24 -8.30
C VAL A 66 -15.70 -0.64 -9.65
N GLN A 67 -17.00 -0.38 -9.86
CA GLN A 67 -17.72 -0.82 -11.04
C GLN A 67 -17.08 -0.34 -12.35
N PRO A 68 -16.65 0.94 -12.51
CA PRO A 68 -16.01 1.38 -13.75
C PRO A 68 -14.72 0.61 -14.10
N MET A 69 -14.01 0.12 -13.09
CA MET A 69 -12.81 -0.70 -13.32
C MET A 69 -13.17 -2.13 -13.72
N ILE A 70 -14.21 -2.69 -13.11
CA ILE A 70 -14.75 -4.01 -13.47
C ILE A 70 -15.25 -3.96 -14.91
N ASP A 71 -16.05 -2.95 -15.26
CA ASP A 71 -16.57 -2.75 -16.61
C ASP A 71 -15.43 -2.65 -17.62
N LEU A 72 -14.38 -1.87 -17.33
CA LEU A 72 -13.20 -1.80 -18.19
C LEU A 72 -12.53 -3.17 -18.36
N ILE A 73 -12.36 -3.94 -17.29
CA ILE A 73 -11.73 -5.26 -17.35
C ILE A 73 -12.57 -6.25 -18.19
N LEU A 74 -13.90 -6.14 -18.09
CA LEU A 74 -14.84 -6.95 -18.86
C LEU A 74 -14.87 -6.57 -20.36
N THR A 75 -14.38 -5.40 -20.75
CA THR A 75 -14.19 -5.06 -22.18
C THR A 75 -12.98 -5.73 -22.81
N TRP A 76 -12.12 -6.36 -22.01
CA TRP A 76 -10.97 -7.10 -22.53
C TRP A 76 -11.40 -8.51 -22.91
N ASP A 77 -10.65 -9.18 -23.78
CA ASP A 77 -10.93 -10.55 -24.18
C ASP A 77 -10.92 -11.51 -22.97
N GLU A 78 -11.42 -12.73 -23.21
CA GLU A 78 -11.45 -13.82 -22.23
C GLU A 78 -10.06 -14.04 -21.63
N THR A 79 -10.00 -14.31 -20.34
CA THR A 79 -8.73 -14.38 -19.60
C THR A 79 -7.76 -15.39 -20.19
N ASP A 80 -8.28 -16.47 -20.78
CA ASP A 80 -7.49 -17.54 -21.39
C ASP A 80 -6.91 -17.16 -22.76
N ASP A 81 -7.46 -16.13 -23.44
CA ASP A 81 -7.06 -15.69 -24.78
C ASP A 81 -6.19 -14.42 -24.77
N LEU A 82 -5.99 -13.80 -23.59
CA LEU A 82 -5.25 -12.56 -23.46
C LEU A 82 -3.75 -12.74 -23.74
N LEU A 83 -3.19 -11.79 -24.49
CA LEU A 83 -1.73 -11.63 -24.60
C LEU A 83 -1.12 -11.37 -23.22
N LEU A 84 0.11 -11.87 -23.02
CA LEU A 84 0.80 -11.84 -21.72
C LEU A 84 0.87 -10.43 -21.10
N ASP A 85 1.09 -9.38 -21.89
CA ASP A 85 1.17 -8.01 -21.38
C ASP A 85 -0.19 -7.47 -20.93
N VAL A 86 -1.28 -7.90 -21.57
CA VAL A 86 -2.65 -7.54 -21.20
C VAL A 86 -3.10 -8.36 -19.98
N LEU A 87 -2.77 -9.65 -19.96
CA LEU A 87 -3.00 -10.54 -18.83
C LEU A 87 -2.30 -10.03 -17.57
N GLN A 88 -1.05 -9.56 -17.69
CA GLN A 88 -0.32 -8.92 -16.61
C GLN A 88 -1.06 -7.69 -16.06
N LYS A 89 -1.55 -6.81 -16.95
CA LYS A 89 -2.32 -5.62 -16.55
C LYS A 89 -3.61 -6.02 -15.83
N LYS A 90 -4.29 -7.08 -16.29
CA LYS A 90 -5.55 -7.60 -15.73
C LYS A 90 -5.31 -8.12 -14.32
N ALA A 91 -4.25 -8.92 -14.16
CA ALA A 91 -3.82 -9.45 -12.87
C ALA A 91 -3.49 -8.33 -11.87
N ILE A 92 -2.74 -7.30 -12.30
CA ILE A 92 -2.39 -6.16 -11.44
C ILE A 92 -3.64 -5.40 -11.00
N LEU A 93 -4.56 -5.09 -11.92
CA LEU A 93 -5.79 -4.35 -11.62
C LEU A 93 -6.70 -5.11 -10.67
N LEU A 94 -7.07 -6.35 -11.00
CA LEU A 94 -7.96 -7.18 -10.17
C LEU A 94 -7.37 -7.39 -8.78
N THR A 95 -6.07 -7.69 -8.70
CA THR A 95 -5.38 -7.90 -7.42
C THR A 95 -5.35 -6.62 -6.58
N THR A 96 -5.12 -5.47 -7.20
CA THR A 96 -5.14 -4.16 -6.52
C THR A 96 -6.53 -3.87 -5.97
N ILE A 97 -7.58 -4.04 -6.77
CA ILE A 97 -8.97 -3.77 -6.37
C ILE A 97 -9.36 -4.63 -5.17
N ILE A 98 -9.13 -5.94 -5.26
CA ILE A 98 -9.63 -6.87 -4.24
C ILE A 98 -8.82 -6.82 -2.94
N SER A 99 -7.50 -6.60 -3.04
CA SER A 99 -6.64 -6.52 -1.85
C SER A 99 -6.63 -5.13 -1.23
N MET A 100 -7.06 -4.10 -1.98
CA MET A 100 -6.88 -2.68 -1.66
C MET A 100 -5.41 -2.33 -1.37
N TRP A 101 -4.46 -3.07 -1.94
CA TRP A 101 -3.04 -2.79 -1.79
C TRP A 101 -2.59 -1.71 -2.74
N ARG A 102 -1.57 -0.95 -2.34
CA ARG A 102 -1.09 0.16 -3.17
C ARG A 102 -0.36 -0.40 -4.40
N PRO A 103 -0.73 0.02 -5.63
CA PRO A 103 -0.16 -0.50 -6.86
C PRO A 103 1.37 -0.44 -6.89
N ARG A 104 1.98 0.67 -6.42
CA ARG A 104 3.42 0.87 -6.54
C ARG A 104 4.23 0.28 -5.39
N SER A 105 3.78 0.43 -4.14
CA SER A 105 4.60 0.02 -2.98
C SER A 105 4.43 -1.43 -2.59
N ASP A 106 3.23 -1.97 -2.81
CA ASP A 106 2.86 -3.30 -2.33
C ASP A 106 2.81 -4.25 -3.53
N ILE A 107 1.96 -3.97 -4.51
CA ILE A 107 1.79 -4.81 -5.71
C ILE A 107 3.05 -4.76 -6.59
N GLY A 108 3.60 -3.58 -6.84
CA GLY A 108 4.79 -3.39 -7.68
C GLY A 108 6.09 -4.01 -7.12
N LYS A 109 6.04 -4.58 -5.91
CA LYS A 109 7.14 -5.34 -5.30
C LYS A 109 6.83 -6.82 -5.11
N LEU A 110 5.63 -7.28 -5.47
CA LEU A 110 5.29 -8.70 -5.42
C LEU A 110 6.22 -9.47 -6.37
N GLN A 111 6.70 -10.61 -5.88
CA GLN A 111 7.47 -11.57 -6.67
C GLN A 111 6.68 -12.88 -6.74
N TYR A 112 7.02 -13.76 -7.68
CA TYR A 112 6.38 -15.09 -7.79
C TYR A 112 6.35 -15.83 -6.44
N ARG A 113 7.46 -15.81 -5.70
CA ARG A 113 7.59 -16.43 -4.37
C ARG A 113 6.76 -15.75 -3.26
N ASP A 114 6.02 -14.67 -3.56
CA ASP A 114 5.03 -14.04 -2.68
C ASP A 114 3.60 -14.51 -2.94
N VAL A 115 3.38 -15.25 -4.03
CA VAL A 115 2.08 -15.76 -4.44
C VAL A 115 2.05 -17.25 -4.15
N ASN A 116 1.12 -17.68 -3.30
CA ASN A 116 0.92 -19.09 -2.99
C ASN A 116 -0.49 -19.50 -3.42
N PHE A 117 -0.56 -20.37 -4.43
CA PHE A 117 -1.81 -20.92 -4.95
C PHE A 117 -2.31 -22.04 -4.04
N LYS A 118 -3.59 -21.98 -3.69
CA LYS A 118 -4.27 -23.05 -2.96
C LYS A 118 -5.12 -23.82 -3.92
N GLN A 119 -4.85 -25.12 -4.04
CA GLN A 119 -5.66 -26.07 -4.78
C GLN A 119 -6.30 -27.07 -3.81
N ASP A 120 -7.40 -27.69 -4.22
CA ASP A 120 -7.96 -28.83 -3.52
C ASP A 120 -7.25 -30.15 -3.91
N ASP A 121 -7.73 -31.25 -3.35
CA ASP A 121 -7.20 -32.61 -3.61
C ASP A 121 -7.34 -33.04 -5.08
N GLN A 122 -8.18 -32.35 -5.86
CA GLN A 122 -8.42 -32.59 -7.28
C GLN A 122 -7.58 -31.64 -8.17
N GLY A 123 -6.77 -30.76 -7.58
CA GLY A 123 -5.95 -29.78 -8.30
C GLY A 123 -6.72 -28.53 -8.76
N LEU A 124 -7.99 -28.38 -8.37
CA LEU A 124 -8.77 -27.19 -8.74
C LEU A 124 -8.36 -26.01 -7.87
N LEU A 125 -8.17 -24.84 -8.50
CA LEU A 125 -7.80 -23.61 -7.82
C LEU A 125 -8.91 -23.15 -6.86
N GLN A 126 -8.62 -23.16 -5.57
CA GLN A 126 -9.49 -22.68 -4.50
C GLN A 126 -9.22 -21.22 -4.13
N GLY A 127 -8.02 -20.73 -4.40
CA GLY A 127 -7.67 -19.34 -4.15
C GLY A 127 -6.17 -19.09 -4.11
N ILE A 128 -5.79 -17.91 -3.63
CA ILE A 128 -4.41 -17.46 -3.52
C ILE A 128 -4.13 -16.82 -2.17
N THR A 129 -2.88 -16.90 -1.75
CA THR A 129 -2.34 -16.13 -0.64
C THR A 129 -1.23 -15.24 -1.17
N LEU A 130 -1.42 -13.93 -1.02
CA LEU A 130 -0.46 -12.91 -1.42
C LEU A 130 0.28 -12.39 -0.20
N THR A 131 1.60 -12.26 -0.29
CA THR A 131 2.44 -11.74 0.79
C THR A 131 3.19 -10.50 0.34
N ALA A 132 2.93 -9.34 0.92
CA ALA A 132 3.80 -8.18 0.76
C ALA A 132 4.86 -8.21 1.85
N ARG A 133 6.08 -8.66 1.52
CA ARG A 133 7.20 -8.79 2.49
C ARG A 133 7.83 -7.47 2.93
N SER A 134 7.83 -6.45 2.07
CA SER A 134 8.49 -5.16 2.37
C SER A 134 7.64 -3.95 1.93
N PRO A 135 6.42 -3.81 2.46
CA PRO A 135 5.59 -2.65 2.20
C PRO A 135 6.25 -1.38 2.77
N LYS A 136 5.90 -0.22 2.21
CA LYS A 136 6.62 1.04 2.47
C LYS A 136 6.48 1.58 3.90
N GLU A 137 5.37 1.27 4.58
CA GLU A 137 4.95 1.99 5.80
C GLU A 137 4.58 1.09 6.99
N ILE A 138 4.57 -0.24 6.80
CA ILE A 138 4.11 -1.21 7.81
C ILE A 138 4.97 -2.48 7.76
N GLU A 139 4.74 -3.39 8.68
CA GLU A 139 5.26 -4.77 8.64
C GLU A 139 4.66 -5.56 7.47
N ALA A 140 5.21 -6.74 7.20
CA ALA A 140 4.72 -7.61 6.14
C ALA A 140 3.21 -7.87 6.31
N LYS A 141 2.47 -7.79 5.20
CA LYS A 141 1.02 -8.03 5.19
C LYS A 141 0.65 -9.13 4.24
N LEU A 142 -0.47 -9.78 4.53
CA LEU A 142 -0.93 -10.95 3.81
C LEU A 142 -2.40 -10.78 3.43
N SER A 143 -2.77 -11.22 2.23
CA SER A 143 -4.15 -11.28 1.78
C SER A 143 -4.47 -12.70 1.30
N LYS A 144 -5.58 -13.27 1.77
CA LYS A 144 -6.08 -14.57 1.33
C LYS A 144 -7.33 -14.33 0.51
N LEU A 145 -7.30 -14.72 -0.75
CA LEU A 145 -8.36 -14.46 -1.71
C LEU A 145 -8.89 -15.81 -2.20
N GLY A 146 -10.20 -16.02 -2.10
CA GLY A 146 -10.85 -17.19 -2.71
C GLY A 146 -10.94 -17.03 -4.22
N ALA A 147 -10.99 -18.14 -4.95
CA ALA A 147 -11.34 -18.14 -6.35
C ALA A 147 -12.82 -17.74 -6.52
N LEU A 148 -13.08 -16.77 -7.39
CA LEU A 148 -14.43 -16.38 -7.78
C LEU A 148 -14.97 -17.35 -8.83
N LYS A 149 -16.30 -17.48 -8.89
CA LYS A 149 -16.98 -18.31 -9.89
C LYS A 149 -16.80 -17.75 -11.31
N ASP A 150 -16.91 -16.43 -11.43
CA ASP A 150 -16.66 -15.73 -12.69
C ASP A 150 -15.15 -15.54 -12.86
N LYS A 151 -14.59 -16.27 -13.84
CA LYS A 151 -13.17 -16.27 -14.15
C LYS A 151 -12.66 -14.92 -14.63
N GLU A 152 -13.51 -14.15 -15.32
CA GLU A 152 -13.09 -12.91 -15.98
C GLU A 152 -12.77 -11.79 -15.01
N ILE A 153 -13.36 -11.86 -13.82
CA ILE A 153 -13.09 -10.94 -12.71
C ILE A 153 -12.35 -11.62 -11.55
N CYS A 154 -11.87 -12.86 -11.74
CA CYS A 154 -11.25 -13.65 -10.68
C CYS A 154 -9.74 -13.37 -10.58
N PRO A 155 -9.25 -12.59 -9.60
CA PRO A 155 -7.82 -12.31 -9.45
C PRO A 155 -7.00 -13.58 -9.21
N ALA A 156 -7.56 -14.58 -8.52
CA ALA A 156 -6.88 -15.85 -8.29
C ALA A 156 -6.63 -16.59 -9.61
N TYR A 157 -7.64 -16.68 -10.47
CA TYR A 157 -7.54 -17.35 -11.76
C TYR A 157 -6.62 -16.59 -12.72
N THR A 158 -6.80 -15.26 -12.83
CA THR A 158 -5.95 -14.42 -13.68
C THR A 158 -4.48 -14.47 -13.26
N LEU A 159 -4.18 -14.45 -11.95
CA LEU A 159 -2.79 -14.61 -11.48
C LEU A 159 -2.24 -16.01 -11.75
N TRP A 160 -3.06 -17.04 -11.65
CA TRP A 160 -2.67 -18.42 -11.94
C TRP A 160 -2.35 -18.62 -13.42
N GLN A 161 -3.10 -17.98 -14.33
CA GLN A 161 -2.78 -17.96 -15.76
C GLN A 161 -1.53 -17.15 -16.09
N PHE A 162 -1.26 -16.08 -15.33
CA PHE A 162 -0.12 -15.20 -15.57
C PHE A 162 1.23 -15.74 -15.06
N CYS A 163 1.22 -16.42 -13.91
CA CYS A 163 2.43 -16.84 -13.17
C CYS A 163 2.97 -18.18 -13.62
#